data_AF-A0A3D1RWQ3-F1
#
_entry.id   AF-A0A3D1RWQ3-F1
#
_cell.length_a   1.000
_cell.length_b   1.000
_cell.length_c   1.000
_cell.angle_alpha   90.00
_cell.angle_beta   90.00
_cell.angle_gamma   90.00
#
_symmetry.space_group_name_H-M   'P 1'
#
loop_
_entity.id
_entity.type
_entity.pdbx_description
1 polymer ?
#
loop_
_entity_poly.entity_id
_entity_poly.type
_entity_poly.pdbx_seq_one_letter_code
_entity_poly.pdbx_strand_id
1 'polypeptide(L)' 'MTSAVNPNNVVQAGNEGSSDFLVQIRNLKMYFPVTEGAIVQRVVAQVKAVDGISLEI' A
#
# COMPACT_ATOMS: atom_id res chain seq x y z
N MET A 1 39.41 -38.57 -10.20
CA MET A 1 39.26 -37.25 -10.84
C MET A 1 37.78 -36.89 -10.82
N THR A 2 37.18 -36.91 -9.62
CA THR A 2 36.89 -35.74 -8.77
C THR A 2 35.81 -34.85 -9.37
N SER A 3 34.56 -35.23 -9.09
CA SER A 3 33.40 -34.35 -9.16
C SER A 3 33.65 -33.13 -8.28
N ALA A 4 33.93 -31.98 -8.89
CA ALA A 4 33.85 -30.69 -8.24
C ALA A 4 32.44 -30.12 -8.50
N VAL A 5 31.45 -30.65 -7.77
CA VAL A 5 30.23 -29.90 -7.50
C VAL A 5 30.65 -28.73 -6.61
N ASN A 6 30.48 -27.51 -7.11
CA ASN A 6 30.65 -26.30 -6.32
C ASN A 6 29.41 -26.15 -5.42
N PRO A 7 29.54 -26.27 -4.08
CA PRO A 7 28.42 -26.18 -3.15
C PRO A 7 27.92 -24.73 -2.95
N ASN A 8 28.52 -23.76 -3.62
CA ASN A 8 28.16 -22.36 -3.46
C ASN A 8 27.00 -21.97 -4.38
N ASN A 9 25.79 -22.25 -3.90
CA ASN A 9 24.81 -21.18 -3.74
C ASN A 9 24.14 -20.58 -5.00
N VAL A 10 24.00 -21.33 -6.11
CA VAL A 10 23.05 -20.94 -7.19
C VAL A 10 21.58 -21.13 -6.80
N VAL A 11 21.31 -21.54 -5.55
CA VAL A 11 20.00 -21.44 -4.91
C VAL A 11 19.99 -20.17 -4.05
N GLN A 12 20.14 -19.03 -4.70
CA GLN A 12 19.53 -17.81 -4.22
C GLN A 12 18.37 -17.60 -5.21
N ALA A 13 17.20 -18.26 -5.12
CA ALA A 13 16.29 -18.37 -3.97
C ALA A 13 16.33 -17.18 -3.01
N GLY A 14 16.82 -16.03 -3.48
CA GLY A 14 16.34 -14.77 -3.00
C GLY A 14 14.96 -14.64 -3.61
N ASN A 15 13.93 -14.99 -2.84
CA ASN A 15 12.79 -14.10 -2.80
C ASN A 15 13.34 -12.77 -2.23
N GLU A 16 14.11 -12.04 -3.05
CA GLU A 16 14.15 -10.60 -2.90
C GLU A 16 12.70 -10.25 -3.04
N GLY A 17 12.08 -9.84 -1.95
CA GLY A 17 10.72 -9.36 -1.97
C GLY A 17 10.67 -8.17 -2.89
N SER A 18 10.59 -8.42 -4.21
CA SER A 18 9.72 -7.72 -5.11
C SER A 18 8.35 -7.97 -4.52
N SER A 19 8.06 -7.16 -3.51
CA SER A 19 6.73 -6.83 -3.10
C SER A 19 6.05 -6.31 -4.35
N ASP A 20 5.55 -7.25 -5.15
CA ASP A 20 4.71 -7.04 -6.32
C ASP A 20 3.38 -6.54 -5.79
N PHE A 21 3.42 -5.32 -5.25
CA PHE A 21 2.24 -4.58 -4.91
C PHE A 21 1.52 -4.33 -6.23
N LEU A 22 0.34 -4.91 -6.36
CA LEU A 22 -0.52 -4.68 -7.50
C LEU A 22 -0.93 -3.20 -7.53
N VAL A 23 -1.05 -2.57 -6.36
CA VAL A 23 -1.34 -1.14 -6.23
C VAL A 23 -0.54 -0.51 -5.09
N GLN A 24 0.25 0.52 -5.43
CA GLN A 24 0.94 1.38 -4.46
C GLN A 24 0.34 2.78 -4.46
N ILE A 25 -0.25 3.20 -3.34
CA ILE A 25 -0.76 4.56 -3.13
C ILE A 25 0.16 5.26 -2.14
N ARG A 26 0.68 6.43 -2.49
CA ARG A 26 1.54 7.23 -1.61
C ARG A 26 0.89 8.57 -1.32
N ASN A 27 0.97 9.02 -0.06
CA ASN A 27 0.46 10.32 0.38
C ASN A 27 -1.03 10.52 0.11
N LEU A 28 -1.86 9.51 0.40
CA LEU A 28 -3.30 9.63 0.27
C LEU A 28 -3.83 10.79 1.12
N LYS A 29 -4.60 11.68 0.49
CA LYS A 29 -5.34 12.77 1.15
C LYS A 29 -6.83 12.59 0.88
N MET A 30 -7.62 12.41 1.93
CA MET A 30 -9.06 12.19 1.82
C MET A 30 -9.82 13.19 2.69
N TYR A 31 -10.82 13.82 2.09
CA TYR A 31 -11.74 14.74 2.75
C TYR A 31 -13.11 14.09 2.83
N PHE A 32 -13.62 13.92 4.04
CA PHE A 32 -14.94 13.33 4.26
C PHE A 32 -15.98 14.45 4.41
N PRO A 33 -17.12 14.34 3.71
CA PRO A 33 -18.17 15.34 3.79
C PRO A 33 -18.84 15.28 5.15
N VAL A 34 -19.01 16.44 5.78
CA VAL A 34 -19.87 16.62 6.95
C VAL A 34 -21.24 17.06 6.45
N THR A 35 -22.26 16.26 6.77
CA THR A 35 -23.65 16.54 6.42
C THR A 35 -24.41 17.05 7.64
N GLU A 36 -25.33 17.98 7.42
CA GLU A 36 -26.26 18.50 8.42
C GLU A 36 -27.70 18.22 8.01
N GLY A 37 -28.58 18.00 9.00
CA GLY A 37 -30.01 17.81 8.83
C GLY A 37 -30.47 16.38 9.14
N ALA A 38 -31.54 16.25 9.93
CA ALA A 38 -32.08 14.96 10.37
C ALA A 38 -33.03 14.31 9.34
N ILE A 39 -33.66 15.11 8.47
CA ILE A 39 -34.63 14.64 7.47
C ILE A 39 -34.10 14.88 6.04
N VAL A 40 -33.51 16.03 5.79
CA VAL A 40 -32.83 16.34 4.51
C VAL A 40 -31.37 16.63 4.82
N GLN A 41 -30.48 15.78 4.33
CA GLN A 41 -29.05 15.92 4.55
C GLN A 41 -28.44 16.84 3.49
N ARG A 42 -27.73 17.88 3.93
CA ARG A 42 -26.94 18.75 3.05
C ARG A 42 -25.49 18.74 3.49
N VAL A 43 -24.55 18.69 2.53
CA VAL A 43 -23.12 18.83 2.81
C VAL A 43 -22.83 20.28 3.20
N VAL A 44 -22.30 20.49 4.41
CA VAL A 44 -22.00 21.82 4.96
C VAL A 44 -20.51 22.08 5.10
N ALA A 45 -19.71 21.02 5.21
CA ALA A 45 -18.25 21.14 5.29
C ALA A 45 -17.57 19.89 4.73
N GLN A 46 -16.28 19.99 4.48
CA GLN A 46 -15.42 18.83 4.22
C GLN A 46 -14.27 18.83 5.21
N VAL A 47 -14.16 17.76 6.00
CA VAL A 47 -13.10 17.60 6.99
C VAL A 47 -12.02 16.71 6.40
N LYS A 48 -10.77 17.14 6.50
CA LYS A 48 -9.61 16.32 6.14
C LYS A 48 -9.53 15.18 7.16
N ALA A 49 -9.98 13.98 6.81
CA ALA A 49 -9.97 12.87 7.76
C ALA A 49 -8.78 11.92 7.56
N VAL A 50 -8.10 11.99 6.41
CA VAL A 50 -6.88 11.21 6.15
C VAL A 50 -5.86 12.08 5.43
N ASP A 51 -4.64 12.13 5.96
CA ASP A 51 -3.51 12.82 5.36
C ASP A 51 -2.26 11.95 5.48
N GLY A 52 -1.55 11.74 4.38
CA GLY A 52 -0.21 11.15 4.40
C GLY A 52 -0.15 9.64 4.58
N ILE A 53 -1.23 8.89 4.32
CA ILE A 53 -1.20 7.42 4.38
C ILE A 53 -0.59 6.86 3.09
N SER A 54 0.33 5.90 3.24
CA SER A 54 0.83 5.05 2.16
C SER A 54 0.17 3.67 2.27
N LEU A 55 -0.38 3.18 1.17
CA LEU A 55 -1.04 1.88 1.06
C LEU A 55 -0.29 1.04 0.03
N GLU A 56 -0.01 -0.20 0.39
CA GLU A 56 0.66 -1.16 -0.49
C GLU A 56 -0.16 -2.45 -0.43
N ILE A 57 -0.67 -2.90 -1.58
CA ILE A 57 -1.58 -4.05 -1.69
C ILE A 57 -1.27 -4.89 -2.94
#